data_AF-A0A2N3BNU3-F1
#
_entry.id   AF-A0A2N3BNU3-F1
#
_cell.length_a   1.000
_cell.length_b   1.000
_cell.length_c   1.000
_cell.angle_alpha   90.00
_cell.angle_beta   90.00
_cell.angle_gamma   90.00
#
_symmetry.space_group_name_H-M   'P 1'
#
loop_
_entity.id
_entity.type
_entity.pdbx_description
1 polymer ?
#
loop_
_entity_poly.entity_id
_entity_poly.type
_entity_poly.pdbx_seq_one_letter_code
_entity_poly.pdbx_strand_id
1 'polypeptide(L)' 'MVERKSALKRAPARPELEALLEMARRHVVTDDELRAQRASFVYGNAPEGSRITRESAAASVDRLRVVRLPA' A
#
# COMPACT_ATOMS: atom_id res chain seq x y z
N MET A 1 17.19 -22.11 -10.01
CA MET A 1 17.87 -21.42 -8.89
C MET A 1 18.42 -20.11 -9.47
N VAL A 2 17.87 -18.97 -9.09
CA VAL A 2 18.41 -17.66 -9.52
C VAL A 2 19.73 -17.43 -8.78
N GLU A 3 20.78 -17.17 -9.54
CA GLU A 3 22.12 -16.85 -9.06
C GLU A 3 22.05 -15.65 -8.10
N ARG A 4 22.40 -15.85 -6.83
CA ARG A 4 22.44 -14.75 -5.85
C ARG A 4 23.61 -13.84 -6.23
N LYS A 5 23.33 -12.72 -6.90
CA LYS A 5 24.30 -11.67 -7.22
C LYS A 5 25.05 -11.24 -5.95
N SER A 6 26.23 -11.78 -5.74
CA SER A 6 27.09 -11.59 -4.57
C SER A 6 27.90 -10.28 -4.61
N ALA A 7 27.40 -9.23 -5.26
CA ALA A 7 28.13 -7.97 -5.41
C ALA A 7 27.26 -6.72 -5.18
N LEU A 8 26.25 -6.81 -4.31
CA LEU A 8 25.64 -5.59 -3.77
C LEU A 8 26.61 -5.01 -2.73
N LYS A 9 27.43 -4.04 -3.14
CA LYS A 9 28.13 -3.16 -2.20
C LYS A 9 27.10 -2.64 -1.20
N ARG A 10 27.45 -2.61 0.10
CA ARG A 10 26.56 -2.10 1.15
C ARG A 10 26.07 -0.71 0.73
N ALA A 11 24.77 -0.47 0.83
CA ALA A 11 24.20 0.84 0.52
C ALA A 11 24.93 1.91 1.35
N PRO A 12 25.24 3.08 0.77
CA PRO A 12 25.84 4.18 1.53
C PRO A 12 24.91 4.59 2.68
N ALA A 13 25.48 5.10 3.75
CA ALA A 13 24.70 5.60 4.88
C ALA A 13 23.80 6.77 4.43
N ARG A 14 22.52 6.71 4.82
CA ARG A 14 21.51 7.74 4.51
C ARG A 14 20.81 8.14 5.82
N PRO A 15 21.45 8.94 6.68
CA PRO A 15 20.94 9.23 8.02
C PRO A 15 19.54 9.87 8.01
N GLU A 16 19.25 10.70 7.00
CA GLU A 16 17.92 11.28 6.81
C GLU A 16 16.86 10.21 6.48
N LEU A 17 17.21 9.24 5.64
CA LEU A 17 16.31 8.12 5.33
C LEU A 17 16.06 7.24 6.55
N GLU A 18 17.11 6.95 7.32
CA GLU A 18 16.99 6.19 8.58
C GLU A 18 16.07 6.93 9.57
N ALA A 19 16.22 8.25 9.69
CA ALA A 19 15.34 9.06 10.55
C ALA A 19 13.88 8.99 10.10
N LEU A 20 13.61 9.09 8.79
CA LEU A 20 12.25 8.96 8.24
C LEU A 20 11.67 7.56 8.48
N LEU A 21 12.47 6.50 8.34
CA LEU A 21 12.05 5.13 8.62
C LEU A 21 11.74 4.92 10.10
N GLU A 22 12.57 5.45 11.00
CA GLU A 22 12.33 5.42 12.45
C GLU A 22 11.04 6.15 12.83
N MET A 23 10.76 7.29 12.22
CA MET A 23 9.52 8.03 12.41
C MET A 23 8.32 7.21 11.90
N ALA A 24 8.38 6.72 10.67
CA ALA A 24 7.30 5.94 10.07
C ALA A 24 7.01 4.65 10.86
N ARG A 25 8.05 3.98 11.39
CA ARG A 25 7.88 2.75 12.19
C ARG A 25 7.13 2.98 13.50
N ARG A 26 7.26 4.17 14.10
CA ARG A 26 6.61 4.51 15.38
C ARG A 26 5.23 5.12 15.20
N HIS A 27 4.85 5.46 13.97
CA HIS A 27 3.54 6.02 13.69
C HIS A 27 2.45 4.97 13.88
N VAL A 28 1.48 5.26 14.75
CA VAL A 28 0.28 4.43 14.91
C VAL A 28 -0.73 4.91 13.88
N VAL A 29 -0.97 4.07 12.86
CA VAL A 29 -1.92 4.38 11.79
C VAL A 29 -3.33 4.46 12.36
N THR A 30 -3.98 5.59 12.14
CA THR A 30 -5.39 5.81 12.50
C THR A 30 -6.35 5.15 11.50
N ASP A 31 -7.61 4.95 11.90
CA ASP A 31 -8.62 4.37 11.01
C ASP A 31 -8.85 5.22 9.74
N ASP A 32 -8.79 6.55 9.88
CA ASP A 32 -8.97 7.47 8.75
C ASP A 32 -7.78 7.41 7.78
N GLU A 33 -6.55 7.31 8.29
CA GLU A 33 -5.35 7.10 7.46
C GLU A 33 -5.40 5.74 6.76
N LEU A 34 -5.80 4.68 7.47
CA LEU A 34 -5.94 3.35 6.89
C LEU A 34 -6.98 3.35 5.77
N ARG A 35 -8.13 4.01 5.98
CA ARG A 35 -9.18 4.18 4.97
C ARG A 35 -8.66 4.93 3.74
N ALA A 36 -7.96 6.03 3.94
CA ALA A 36 -7.36 6.82 2.86
C ALA A 36 -6.30 6.03 2.08
N GLN A 37 -5.47 5.23 2.77
CA GLN A 37 -4.47 4.39 2.16
C GLN A 37 -5.09 3.27 1.32
N ARG A 38 -6.16 2.63 1.79
CA ARG A 38 -6.94 1.66 1.00
C ARG A 38 -7.52 2.28 -0.26
N ALA A 39 -8.08 3.49 -0.17
CA ALA A 39 -8.65 4.17 -1.32
C ALA A 39 -7.56 4.48 -2.37
N SER A 40 -6.42 4.95 -1.89
CA SER A 40 -5.23 5.22 -2.71
C SER A 40 -4.70 3.94 -3.37
N PHE A 41 -4.68 2.82 -2.65
CA PHE A 41 -4.27 1.53 -3.19
C PHE A 41 -5.19 1.05 -4.31
N VAL A 42 -6.51 1.10 -4.12
CA VAL A 42 -7.50 0.67 -5.12
C VAL A 42 -7.38 1.51 -6.39
N TYR A 43 -7.30 2.84 -6.26
CA TYR A 43 -7.18 3.73 -7.40
C TYR A 43 -5.82 3.60 -8.09
N GLY A 44 -4.72 3.57 -7.33
CA GLY A 44 -3.36 3.46 -7.86
C GLY A 44 -3.06 2.13 -8.56
N ASN A 45 -3.83 1.07 -8.26
CA ASN A 45 -3.76 -0.23 -8.92
C ASN A 45 -4.96 -0.51 -9.82
N ALA A 46 -5.76 0.51 -10.17
CA ALA A 46 -6.88 0.34 -11.06
C ALA A 46 -6.40 -0.16 -12.43
N PRO A 47 -6.97 -1.25 -12.98
CA PRO A 47 -6.61 -1.72 -14.31
C PRO A 47 -6.84 -0.65 -15.37
N GLU A 48 -6.00 -0.63 -16.39
CA GLU A 48 -6.18 0.26 -17.54
C GLU A 48 -7.53 0.01 -18.20
N GLY A 49 -8.24 1.09 -18.57
CA GLY A 49 -9.60 1.01 -19.11
C GLY A 49 -10.69 0.68 -18.09
N SER A 50 -10.36 0.47 -16.81
CA SER A 50 -11.37 0.40 -15.76
C SER A 50 -12.02 1.78 -15.53
N ARG A 51 -13.26 1.79 -15.01
CA ARG A 51 -13.97 3.03 -14.64
C ARG A 51 -13.77 3.38 -13.15
N ILE A 52 -12.71 2.86 -12.54
CA ILE A 52 -12.40 3.13 -11.14
C ILE A 52 -11.80 4.53 -11.05
N THR A 53 -12.44 5.40 -10.27
CA THR A 53 -11.96 6.76 -10.00
C THR A 53 -11.53 6.85 -8.55
N ARG A 54 -10.83 7.93 -8.20
CA ARG A 54 -10.46 8.20 -6.82
C ARG A 54 -11.69 8.30 -5.91
N GLU A 55 -12.76 8.92 -6.41
CA GLU A 55 -14.01 9.13 -5.69
C GLU A 55 -14.76 7.81 -5.50
N SER A 56 -14.83 6.96 -6.54
CA SER A 56 -15.50 5.66 -6.43
C SER A 56 -14.73 4.69 -5.52
N ALA A 57 -13.40 4.74 -5.53
CA ALA A 57 -12.56 4.02 -4.57
C ALA A 57 -12.84 4.47 -3.14
N ALA A 58 -12.78 5.79 -2.87
CA ALA A 58 -13.05 6.35 -1.55
C ALA A 58 -14.46 6.05 -1.02
N ALA A 59 -15.48 6.02 -1.89
CA ALA A 59 -16.84 5.68 -1.51
C ALA A 59 -17.03 4.18 -1.18
N SER A 60 -16.09 3.32 -1.58
CA SER A 60 -16.24 1.86 -1.53
C SER A 60 -15.34 1.18 -0.50
N VAL A 61 -14.33 1.86 0.05
CA VAL A 61 -13.31 1.23 0.91
C VAL A 61 -13.81 0.62 2.22
N ASP A 62 -14.99 1.03 2.69
CA ASP A 62 -15.63 0.48 3.90
C ASP A 62 -16.77 -0.49 3.56
N ARG A 63 -17.04 -0.72 2.27
CA ARG A 63 -18.16 -1.55 1.82
C ARG A 63 -17.70 -2.97 1.55
N LEU A 64 -17.91 -3.84 2.53
CA LEU A 64 -17.74 -5.28 2.37
C LEU A 64 -19.10 -5.95 2.14
N ARG A 65 -19.22 -6.71 1.05
CA ARG A 65 -20.37 -7.58 0.80
C ARG A 65 -19.92 -9.03 0.96
N VAL A 66 -20.41 -9.70 1.99
CA VAL A 66 -20.19 -11.14 2.19
C VAL A 66 -21.24 -11.89 1.38
N VAL A 67 -20.79 -12.77 0.48
CA VAL A 67 -21.64 -13.68 -0.29
C VAL A 67 -21.35 -15.11 0.13
N ARG A 68 -22.40 -15.89 0.39
CA ARG A 68 -22.27 -17.33 0.65
C ARG A 68 -22.09 -18.01 -0.70
N LEU A 69 -20.95 -18.67 -0.91
CA LEU A 69 -20.76 -19.54 -2.07
C LEU A 69 -21.62 -20.80 -1.92
N PRO A 70 -22.30 -21.25 -2.99
CA PRO A 70 -22.96 -22.56 -2.98
C PRO A 70 -21.91 -23.67 -2.82
N ALA A 71 -22.33 -24.74 -2.14
CA ALA A 71 -21.50 -25.91 -1.83
C ALA A 71 -21.07 -26.69 -3.08
#